data_AF-A0AAP8N6I3-F1
#
_entry.id   AF-A0AAP8N6I3-F1
#
_cell.length_a   1.000
_cell.length_b   1.000
_cell.length_c   1.000
_cell.angle_alpha   90.00
_cell.angle_beta   90.00
_cell.angle_gamma   90.00
#
_symmetry.space_group_name_H-M   'P 1'
#
loop_
_entity.id
_entity.type
_entity.pdbx_description
1 polymer ?
#
loop_
_entity_poly.entity_id
_entity_poly.type
_entity_poly.pdbx_seq_one_letter_code
_entity_poly.pdbx_strand_id
1 'polypeptide(L)'
;EHKYTVMMGRTHGVHAEPTTFGLKLALWTEEMKRILERFKHATESVRVGKISGAVGTYANIPPFVEEYVCEKLGIQAAPISTQTLQR
;
A
#
# COMPACT_ATOMS: atom_id res chain seq x y z
N GLU A 1 -19.95 -19.14 -5.07
CA GLU A 1 -21.09 -19.17 -6.00
C GLU A 1 -20.73 -19.85 -7.33
N HIS A 2 -19.95 -19.23 -8.21
CA HIS A 2 -19.73 -19.73 -9.58
C HIS A 2 -18.61 -20.76 -9.78
N LYS A 3 -18.24 -21.52 -8.75
CA LYS A 3 -17.08 -22.43 -8.79
C LYS A 3 -17.12 -23.38 -10.00
N TYR A 4 -18.29 -23.91 -10.31
CA TYR A 4 -18.51 -24.88 -11.39
C TYR A 4 -19.34 -24.32 -12.57
N THR A 5 -19.55 -23.01 -12.64
CA THR A 5 -20.28 -22.39 -13.77
C THR A 5 -19.40 -22.43 -15.02
N VAL A 6 -19.63 -23.39 -15.92
CA VAL A 6 -18.85 -23.54 -17.16
C VAL A 6 -19.08 -22.36 -18.11
N MET A 7 -18.01 -21.89 -18.76
CA MET A 7 -18.05 -20.87 -19.81
C MET A 7 -16.92 -21.09 -20.82
N MET A 8 -17.03 -20.49 -22.02
CA MET A 8 -15.92 -20.52 -22.98
C MET A 8 -14.75 -19.63 -22.55
N GLY A 9 -13.58 -20.24 -22.41
CA GLY A 9 -12.30 -19.54 -22.39
C GLY A 9 -12.03 -18.89 -23.74
N ARG A 10 -11.31 -17.77 -23.72
CA ARG A 10 -10.97 -17.01 -24.93
C ARG A 10 -9.54 -16.50 -24.88
N THR A 11 -8.84 -16.62 -25.99
CA THR A 11 -7.55 -15.97 -26.25
C THR A 11 -7.71 -15.15 -27.53
N HIS A 12 -7.13 -13.95 -27.57
CA HIS A 12 -7.33 -13.00 -28.68
C HIS A 12 -8.82 -12.74 -29.03
N GLY A 13 -9.73 -12.90 -28.06
CA GLY A 13 -11.18 -12.76 -28.27
C GLY A 13 -11.88 -13.96 -28.92
N VAL A 14 -11.14 -14.97 -29.39
CA VAL A 14 -11.68 -16.17 -30.06
C VAL A 14 -11.88 -17.30 -29.06
N HIS A 15 -12.86 -18.18 -29.31
CA HIS A 15 -13.09 -19.37 -28.48
C HIS A 15 -11.85 -20.27 -28.49
N ALA A 16 -11.41 -20.64 -27.29
CA ALA A 16 -10.39 -21.65 -27.07
C ALA A 16 -11.07 -22.89 -26.47
N GLU A 17 -10.86 -23.15 -25.18
CA GLU A 17 -11.42 -24.30 -24.48
C GLU A 17 -12.38 -23.89 -23.35
N PRO A 18 -13.27 -24.78 -22.89
CA PRO A 18 -14.09 -24.56 -21.71
C PRO A 18 -13.26 -24.28 -20.45
N THR A 19 -13.76 -23.36 -19.62
CA THR A 19 -13.26 -23.07 -18.28
C THR A 19 -14.45 -22.84 -17.34
N THR A 20 -14.23 -22.38 -16.11
CA THR A 20 -15.33 -21.93 -15.24
C THR A 20 -15.25 -20.43 -14.97
N PHE A 21 -16.40 -19.79 -14.82
CA PHE A 21 -16.47 -18.40 -14.38
C PHE A 21 -15.86 -18.23 -12.98
N GLY A 22 -15.97 -19.25 -12.13
CA GLY A 22 -15.26 -19.32 -10.86
C GLY A 22 -13.74 -19.18 -10.98
N LEU A 23 -13.10 -19.82 -11.98
CA LEU A 23 -11.66 -19.67 -12.22
C LEU A 23 -11.30 -18.25 -12.67
N LYS A 24 -12.15 -17.58 -13.45
CA LYS A 24 -11.97 -16.16 -13.81
C LYS A 24 -12.02 -15.26 -12.57
N LEU A 25 -12.99 -15.47 -11.68
CA LEU A 25 -13.11 -14.71 -10.43
C LEU A 25 -11.95 -15.01 -9.46
N ALA A 26 -11.49 -16.27 -9.40
CA ALA A 26 -10.34 -16.65 -8.59
C ALA A 26 -9.06 -15.95 -9.07
N LEU A 27 -8.84 -15.87 -10.39
CA LEU A 27 -7.73 -15.13 -10.98
C LEU A 27 -7.73 -13.66 -10.54
N TRP A 28 -8.89 -12.98 -10.59
CA TRP A 28 -9.03 -11.60 -10.13
C TRP A 28 -8.81 -11.47 -8.62
N THR A 29 -9.32 -12.41 -7.84
CA THR A 29 -9.16 -12.42 -6.37
C THR A 29 -7.69 -12.53 -5.98
N GLU A 30 -6.93 -13.40 -6.65
CA GLU A 30 -5.49 -13.52 -6.40
C GLU A 30 -4.71 -12.27 -6.81
N GLU A 31 -5.11 -11.59 -7.89
CA GLU A 31 -4.52 -10.28 -8.23
C GLU A 31 -4.85 -9.22 -7.16
N MET A 32 -6.09 -9.17 -6.67
CA MET A 32 -6.48 -8.25 -5.61
C MET A 32 -5.72 -8.49 -4.30
N LYS A 33 -5.40 -9.75 -3.96
CA LYS A 33 -4.53 -10.06 -2.82
C LYS A 33 -3.12 -9.49 -3.01
N ARG A 34 -2.53 -9.66 -4.20
CA ARG A 34 -1.21 -9.06 -4.52
C ARG A 34 -1.25 -7.53 -4.44
N ILE A 35 -2.32 -6.91 -4.93
CA ILE A 35 -2.50 -5.46 -4.86
C ILE A 35 -2.66 -5.00 -3.40
N LEU A 36 -3.40 -5.73 -2.57
CA LEU A 36 -3.56 -5.41 -1.16
C LEU A 36 -2.22 -5.39 -0.42
N GLU A 37 -1.35 -6.37 -0.66
CA GLU A 37 -0.01 -6.37 -0.05
C GLU A 37 0.83 -5.18 -0.53
N ARG A 38 0.83 -4.88 -1.84
CA ARG A 38 1.49 -3.67 -2.37
C ARG A 38 0.96 -2.40 -1.72
N PHE A 39 -0.37 -2.32 -1.54
CA PHE A 39 -1.01 -1.15 -0.93
C PHE A 39 -0.65 -1.00 0.55
N LYS A 40 -0.58 -2.10 1.31
CA LYS A 40 -0.10 -2.08 2.70
C LYS A 40 1.33 -1.56 2.78
N HIS A 41 2.23 -2.05 1.92
CA HIS A 41 3.60 -1.57 1.87
C HIS A 41 3.70 -0.08 1.51
N ALA A 42 2.95 0.35 0.49
CA ALA A 42 2.90 1.76 0.10
C ALA A 42 2.36 2.64 1.23
N THR A 43 1.29 2.20 1.91
CA THR A 43 0.71 2.92 3.04
C THR A 43 1.70 3.06 4.19
N GLU A 44 2.43 1.99 4.54
CA GLU A 44 3.41 2.05 5.62
C GLU A 44 4.56 3.00 5.30
N SER A 45 5.03 3.03 4.05
CA SER A 45 6.10 3.95 3.63
C SER A 45 5.73 5.43 3.72
N VAL A 46 4.44 5.77 3.63
CA VAL A 46 3.95 7.16 3.73
C VAL A 46 3.37 7.49 5.10
N ARG A 47 3.29 6.52 6.02
CA ARG A 47 2.76 6.68 7.39
C ARG A 47 3.81 7.25 8.34
N VAL A 48 4.47 8.33 7.90
CA VAL A 48 5.55 8.99 8.62
C VAL A 48 5.33 10.51 8.70
N GLY A 49 5.69 11.11 9.83
CA GLY A 49 5.67 12.55 10.08
C GLY A 49 7.07 13.13 10.28
N LYS A 50 7.19 14.46 10.21
CA LYS A 50 8.44 15.15 10.57
C LYS A 50 8.20 16.50 11.24
N ILE A 51 8.88 16.74 12.36
CA ILE A 51 8.92 17.99 13.15
C ILE A 51 10.36 18.26 13.64
N SER A 52 11.32 18.09 12.73
CA SER A 52 12.77 18.16 12.98
C SER A 52 13.41 19.53 12.73
N GLY A 53 12.59 20.56 12.51
CA GLY A 53 13.02 21.94 12.29
C GLY A 53 13.39 22.29 10.85
N ALA A 54 14.12 23.40 10.67
CA ALA A 54 14.34 24.06 9.37
C ALA A 54 15.09 23.18 8.35
N VAL A 55 16.08 22.42 8.82
CA VAL A 55 16.95 21.55 7.99
C VAL A 55 17.09 20.13 8.55
N GLY A 56 16.21 19.74 9.49
CA GLY A 56 16.16 18.38 10.02
C GLY A 56 17.16 18.04 11.13
N THR A 57 17.73 19.05 11.79
CA THR A 57 18.79 18.90 12.79
C THR A 57 18.33 19.02 14.24
N TYR A 58 17.04 19.26 14.50
CA TYR A 58 16.49 19.48 15.84
C TYR A 58 17.10 20.69 16.60
N ALA A 59 17.84 21.58 15.93
CA ALA A 59 18.57 22.67 16.57
C ALA A 59 17.71 23.60 17.43
N ASN A 60 16.45 23.81 17.03
CA ASN A 60 15.51 24.72 17.70
C ASN A 60 14.24 24.00 18.18
N ILE A 61 14.17 22.67 18.06
CA ILE A 61 12.99 21.89 18.45
C ILE A 61 13.42 20.50 18.95
N PRO A 62 13.12 20.13 20.20
CA PRO A 62 13.50 18.83 20.75
C PRO A 62 12.80 17.67 20.00
N PRO A 63 13.49 16.52 19.79
CA PRO A 63 12.90 15.33 19.15
C PRO A 63 11.61 14.82 19.81
N PHE A 64 11.48 14.98 21.13
CA PHE A 64 10.26 14.64 21.88
C PHE A 64 8.98 15.26 21.28
N VAL A 65 9.06 16.47 20.71
CA VAL A 65 7.89 17.10 20.09
C VAL A 65 7.42 16.32 18.86
N GLU A 66 8.35 15.81 18.06
CA GLU A 66 8.04 14.96 16.90
C GLU A 66 7.44 13.63 17.34
N GLU A 67 8.05 12.96 18.31
CA GLU A 67 7.59 11.68 18.87
C GLU A 67 6.16 11.81 19.42
N TYR A 68 5.93 12.82 20.26
CA TYR A 68 4.62 13.07 20.88
C TYR A 68 3.53 13.32 19.83
N VAL A 69 3.80 14.19 18.84
CA VAL A 69 2.79 14.52 17.83
C VAL A 69 2.54 13.34 16.89
N CYS A 70 3.59 12.62 16.45
CA CYS A 70 3.44 11.45 15.59
C CYS A 70 2.64 10.34 16.29
N GLU A 71 2.92 10.08 17.57
CA GLU A 71 2.16 9.14 18.38
C GLU A 71 0.68 9.53 18.46
N LYS A 72 0.37 10.80 18.75
CA LYS A 72 -1.03 11.30 18.80
C LYS A 72 -1.75 11.22 17.46
N LEU A 73 -1.03 11.27 16.35
CA LEU A 73 -1.57 11.13 14.99
C LEU A 73 -1.59 9.68 14.48
N GLY A 74 -1.03 8.72 15.23
CA GLY A 74 -0.96 7.31 14.83
C GLY A 74 0.01 7.03 13.66
N ILE A 75 1.02 7.89 13.48
CA ILE A 75 2.06 7.77 12.46
C ILE A 75 3.44 7.65 13.11
N GLN A 76 4.45 7.22 12.33
CA GLN A 76 5.81 7.10 12.83
C GLN A 76 6.60 8.41 12.65
N ALA A 77 7.56 8.69 13.52
CA ALA A 77 8.53 9.76 13.30
C ALA A 77 9.55 9.33 12.21
N ALA A 78 9.89 10.24 11.30
CA ALA A 78 10.92 9.96 10.30
C ALA A 78 12.30 9.79 10.97
N PRO A 79 13.02 8.66 10.80
CA PRO A 79 14.30 8.42 11.49
C PRO A 79 15.37 9.49 11.22
N ILE A 80 15.32 10.06 10.02
CA ILE A 80 16.09 11.23 9.61
C ILE A 80 15.24 12.01 8.60
N SER A 81 15.35 13.33 8.61
CA SER A 81 14.63 14.19 7.66
C SER A 81 15.46 15.42 7.32
N THR A 82 15.03 16.14 6.28
CA THR A 82 15.57 17.45 5.93
C THR A 82 14.50 18.50 6.21
N GLN A 83 14.43 19.57 5.42
CA GLN A 83 13.29 20.48 5.46
C GLN A 83 11.96 19.78 5.13
N THR A 84 11.97 18.64 4.45
CA THR A 84 10.78 17.86 4.12
C THR A 84 10.98 16.37 4.41
N LEU A 85 9.89 15.62 4.36
CA LEU A 85 9.97 14.18 4.12
C LEU A 85 10.61 13.91 2.76
N GLN A 86 11.23 12.75 2.60
CA GLN A 86 11.76 12.29 1.31
C GLN A 86 10.61 11.89 0.38
N ARG A 87 10.83 11.97 -0.95
CA ARG A 87 9.83 11.69 -1.98
C ARG A 87 10.09 10.35 -2.65
#